data_AF-A0AA41Z5F8-F1
#
_entry.id   AF-A0AA41Z5F8-F1
#
_cell.length_a   1.000
_cell.length_b   1.000
_cell.length_c   1.000
_cell.angle_alpha   90.00
_cell.angle_beta   90.00
_cell.angle_gamma   90.00
#
_symmetry.space_group_name_H-M   'P 1'
#
loop_
_entity.id
_entity.type
_entity.pdbx_description
1 polymer ?
#
loop_
_entity_poly.entity_id
_entity_poly.type
_entity_poly.pdbx_seq_one_letter_code
_entity_poly.pdbx_strand_id
1 'polypeptide(L)'
;MITNDELIDGYTRLVTQRLEMGYDAYILTCMFNHIPGSTNKVATLMRQDLERVFATFVTRVVRKPLSPNQTDRMPLWVCCPDFPVPKRTKSSLYDVTINEGRHLQGFALQPPGSRLRESLDDHFVAHQTLYARQPHPLCLIRADPITRTPERAVEYLFKSLKSGRIETDDIVILPRSQWELT
;
A
#
# COMPACT_ATOMS: atom_id res chain seq x y z
N MET A 1 11.55 14.18 -18.79
CA MET A 1 11.19 14.11 -17.35
C MET A 1 9.70 13.91 -17.30
N ILE A 2 9.22 12.87 -16.62
CA ILE A 2 7.79 12.69 -16.39
C ILE A 2 7.40 13.68 -15.28
N THR A 3 6.38 14.48 -15.51
CA THR A 3 5.84 15.44 -14.54
C THR A 3 4.98 14.72 -13.50
N ASN A 4 4.79 15.35 -12.34
CA ASN A 4 3.86 14.83 -11.33
C ASN A 4 2.45 14.66 -11.89
N ASP A 5 2.01 15.57 -12.78
CA ASP A 5 0.70 15.50 -13.42
C ASP A 5 0.59 14.30 -14.39
N GLU A 6 1.65 13.98 -15.12
CA GLU A 6 1.67 12.77 -15.98
C GLU A 6 1.66 11.47 -15.15
N LEU A 7 2.36 11.44 -14.01
CA LEU A 7 2.28 10.31 -13.06
C LEU A 7 0.86 10.18 -12.49
N ILE A 8 0.26 11.32 -12.16
CA ILE A 8 -1.10 11.41 -11.67
C ILE A 8 -2.07 10.79 -12.68
N ASP A 9 -2.04 11.26 -13.91
CA ASP A 9 -2.93 10.75 -14.96
C ASP A 9 -2.67 9.26 -15.26
N GLY A 10 -1.42 8.81 -15.15
CA GLY A 10 -1.04 7.41 -15.24
C GLY A 10 -1.73 6.52 -14.19
N TYR A 11 -1.58 6.85 -12.90
CA TYR A 11 -2.20 6.09 -11.81
C TYR A 11 -3.72 6.17 -11.82
N THR A 12 -4.28 7.32 -12.21
CA THR A 12 -5.73 7.48 -12.36
C THR A 12 -6.28 6.49 -13.38
N ARG A 13 -5.67 6.44 -14.57
CA ARG A 13 -6.05 5.48 -15.62
C ARG A 13 -5.89 4.04 -15.17
N LEU A 14 -4.79 3.72 -14.47
CA LEU A 14 -4.54 2.37 -13.95
C LEU A 14 -5.64 1.92 -12.98
N VAL A 15 -6.02 2.77 -12.01
CA VAL A 15 -7.08 2.45 -11.05
C VAL A 15 -8.42 2.32 -11.76
N THR A 16 -8.78 3.28 -12.62
CA THR A 16 -10.04 3.24 -13.37
C THR A 16 -10.18 1.97 -14.21
N GLN A 17 -9.14 1.60 -14.98
CA GLN A 17 -9.16 0.37 -15.77
C GLN A 17 -9.36 -0.88 -14.92
N ARG A 18 -8.72 -0.95 -13.73
CA ARG A 18 -8.87 -2.11 -12.84
C ARG A 18 -10.26 -2.18 -12.22
N LEU A 19 -10.84 -1.04 -11.84
CA LEU A 19 -12.23 -0.96 -11.36
C LEU A 19 -13.22 -1.41 -12.45
N GLU A 20 -13.00 -1.01 -13.72
CA GLU A 20 -13.79 -1.47 -14.86
C GLU A 20 -13.67 -2.99 -15.09
N MET A 21 -12.52 -3.58 -14.77
CA MET A 21 -12.31 -5.04 -14.75
C MET A 21 -12.91 -5.74 -13.52
N GLY A 22 -13.58 -5.01 -12.64
CA GLY A 22 -14.25 -5.57 -11.45
C GLY A 22 -13.33 -5.74 -10.23
N TYR A 23 -12.19 -5.04 -10.17
CA TYR A 23 -11.38 -5.00 -8.96
C TYR A 23 -12.06 -4.15 -7.89
N ASP A 24 -11.85 -4.51 -6.62
CA ASP A 24 -12.17 -3.66 -5.49
C ASP A 24 -10.96 -2.81 -5.11
N ALA A 25 -11.17 -1.52 -4.83
CA ALA A 25 -10.10 -0.60 -4.43
C ALA A 25 -10.19 -0.24 -2.95
N TYR A 26 -9.03 -0.20 -2.29
CA TYR A 26 -8.89 0.17 -0.88
C TYR A 26 -7.76 1.18 -0.69
N ILE A 27 -7.91 2.11 0.24
CA ILE A 27 -6.80 2.88 0.79
C ILE A 27 -6.02 1.94 1.71
N LEU A 28 -4.72 1.80 1.48
CA LEU A 28 -3.85 0.97 2.29
C LEU A 28 -3.01 1.86 3.21
N THR A 29 -3.01 1.56 4.51
CA THR A 29 -2.18 2.23 5.51
C THR A 29 -1.33 1.20 6.26
N CYS A 30 -0.02 1.40 6.26
CA CYS A 30 0.96 0.53 6.91
C CYS A 30 1.78 1.33 7.93
N MET A 31 1.62 1.01 9.21
CA MET A 31 2.38 1.65 10.30
C MET A 31 3.49 0.72 10.80
N PHE A 32 4.60 1.32 11.20
CA PHE A 32 5.80 0.62 11.63
C PHE A 32 6.19 1.00 13.06
N ASN A 33 6.70 0.04 13.82
CA ASN A 33 7.44 0.27 15.06
C ASN A 33 8.74 1.03 14.78
N HIS A 34 9.30 1.67 15.80
CA HIS A 34 10.54 2.44 15.66
C HIS A 34 11.67 1.65 14.96
N ILE A 35 12.17 2.17 13.83
CA ILE A 35 13.28 1.61 13.07
C ILE A 35 14.52 2.49 13.27
N PRO A 36 15.58 2.01 13.93
CA PRO A 36 16.77 2.83 14.15
C PRO A 36 17.63 2.97 12.87
N GLY A 37 18.06 4.20 12.57
CA GLY A 37 19.05 4.46 11.52
C GLY A 37 18.78 5.72 10.73
N SER A 38 19.49 5.87 9.60
CA SER A 38 19.29 6.97 8.66
C SER A 38 17.94 6.86 7.93
N THR A 39 17.43 7.98 7.42
CA THR A 39 16.21 8.05 6.60
C THR A 39 16.16 6.98 5.51
N ASN A 40 17.25 6.82 4.76
CA ASN A 40 17.31 5.87 3.64
C ASN A 40 17.25 4.42 4.13
N LYS A 41 17.89 4.12 5.26
CA LYS A 41 17.83 2.79 5.88
C LYS A 41 16.42 2.48 6.36
N VAL A 42 15.75 3.44 7.01
CA VAL A 42 14.35 3.30 7.45
C VAL A 42 13.44 3.04 6.25
N ALA A 43 13.54 3.84 5.18
CA ALA A 43 12.73 3.67 3.97
C ALA A 43 12.96 2.30 3.31
N THR A 44 14.21 1.84 3.24
CA THR A 44 14.55 0.52 2.70
C THR A 44 13.93 -0.61 3.53
N LEU A 45 14.00 -0.52 4.86
CA LEU A 45 13.42 -1.52 5.75
C LEU A 45 11.89 -1.54 5.69
N MET A 46 11.25 -0.37 5.58
CA MET A 46 9.80 -0.28 5.36
C MET A 46 9.38 -0.94 4.03
N ARG A 47 10.14 -0.70 2.95
CA ARG A 47 9.91 -1.32 1.64
C ARG A 47 10.05 -2.84 1.69
N GLN A 48 11.15 -3.34 2.26
CA GLN A 48 11.39 -4.78 2.40
C GLN A 48 10.31 -5.48 3.22
N ASP A 49 9.83 -4.82 4.29
CA ASP A 49 8.78 -5.41 5.10
C ASP A 49 7.41 -5.34 4.41
N LEU A 50 7.13 -4.30 3.62
CA LEU A 50 5.95 -4.25 2.75
C LEU A 50 5.97 -5.37 1.69
N GLU A 51 7.13 -5.62 1.06
CA GLU A 51 7.33 -6.71 0.09
C GLU A 51 7.04 -8.07 0.74
N ARG A 52 7.56 -8.32 1.95
CA ARG A 52 7.26 -9.55 2.72
C ARG A 52 5.76 -9.69 3.01
N VAL A 53 5.12 -8.60 3.43
CA VAL A 53 3.68 -8.57 3.73
C VAL A 53 2.87 -8.89 2.48
N PHE A 54 3.25 -8.30 1.34
CA PHE A 54 2.61 -8.57 0.06
C PHE A 54 2.80 -10.04 -0.39
N ALA A 55 4.01 -10.59 -0.27
CA ALA A 55 4.28 -11.99 -0.57
C ALA A 55 3.45 -12.94 0.33
N THR A 56 3.24 -12.57 1.59
CA THR A 56 2.34 -13.34 2.49
C THR A 56 0.89 -13.21 2.02
N PHE A 57 0.45 -11.99 1.71
CA PHE A 57 -0.90 -11.66 1.29
C PHE A 57 -1.31 -12.35 -0.02
N VAL A 58 -0.44 -12.34 -1.03
CA VAL A 58 -0.76 -12.85 -2.36
C VAL A 58 -1.11 -14.34 -2.35
N THR A 59 -0.51 -15.12 -1.44
CA THR A 59 -0.82 -16.56 -1.28
C THR A 59 -2.23 -16.81 -0.75
N ARG A 60 -2.84 -15.80 -0.11
CA ARG A 60 -4.20 -15.82 0.42
C ARG A 60 -5.22 -15.32 -0.59
N VAL A 61 -4.83 -14.43 -1.50
CA VAL A 61 -5.68 -13.89 -2.56
C VAL A 61 -5.71 -14.81 -3.78
N VAL A 62 -4.54 -15.24 -4.25
CA VAL A 62 -4.37 -15.91 -5.54
C VAL A 62 -3.97 -17.37 -5.33
N ARG A 63 -4.55 -18.28 -6.10
CA ARG A 63 -4.11 -19.68 -6.13
C ARG A 63 -2.92 -19.80 -7.07
N LYS A 64 -1.80 -20.36 -6.59
CA LYS A 64 -0.56 -20.53 -7.37
C LYS A 64 -0.13 -19.19 -8.03
N PRO A 65 0.23 -18.17 -7.23
CA PRO A 65 0.53 -16.81 -7.72
C PRO A 65 1.66 -16.76 -8.76
N LEU A 66 2.56 -17.74 -8.78
CA LEU A 66 3.64 -17.89 -9.75
C LEU A 66 3.21 -18.48 -11.11
N SER A 67 1.93 -18.81 -11.29
CA SER A 67 1.44 -19.37 -12.55
C SER A 67 1.19 -18.26 -13.57
N PRO A 68 1.64 -18.42 -14.84
CA PRO A 68 1.42 -17.41 -15.89
C PRO A 68 -0.07 -17.04 -16.10
N ASN A 69 -0.98 -17.97 -15.82
CA ASN A 69 -2.42 -17.75 -15.94
C ASN A 69 -3.01 -16.81 -14.88
N GLN A 70 -2.21 -16.41 -13.88
CA GLN A 70 -2.66 -15.51 -12.81
C GLN A 70 -2.28 -14.05 -13.04
N THR A 71 -1.50 -13.74 -14.09
CA THR A 71 -1.00 -12.38 -14.37
C THR A 71 -2.10 -11.32 -14.33
N ASP A 72 -3.23 -11.59 -14.97
CA ASP A 72 -4.36 -10.66 -15.05
C ASP A 72 -5.26 -10.65 -13.80
N ARG A 73 -4.95 -11.48 -12.81
CA ARG A 73 -5.70 -11.65 -11.56
C ARG A 73 -4.83 -11.43 -10.33
N MET A 74 -3.71 -10.73 -10.49
CA MET A 74 -2.87 -10.36 -9.36
C MET A 74 -3.46 -9.14 -8.65
N PRO A 75 -3.40 -9.08 -7.31
CA PRO A 75 -3.59 -7.83 -6.61
C PRO A 75 -2.46 -6.84 -6.96
N LEU A 76 -2.75 -5.56 -6.85
CA LEU A 76 -1.80 -4.48 -7.12
C LEU A 76 -1.80 -3.48 -5.97
N TRP A 77 -0.65 -3.26 -5.35
CA TRP A 77 -0.46 -2.23 -4.33
C TRP A 77 0.46 -1.14 -4.88
N VAL A 78 0.10 0.12 -4.65
CA VAL A 78 0.95 1.27 -4.94
C VAL A 78 1.01 2.10 -3.67
N CYS A 79 2.18 2.16 -3.05
CA CYS A 79 2.42 2.79 -1.76
C CYS A 79 3.54 3.82 -1.84
N CYS A 80 3.48 4.85 -1.02
CA CYS A 80 4.54 5.83 -0.86
C CYS A 80 4.70 6.19 0.63
N PRO A 81 5.87 6.69 1.07
CA PRO A 81 6.03 7.26 2.40
C PRO A 81 5.05 8.41 2.58
N ASP A 82 4.15 8.33 3.55
CA ASP A 82 3.35 9.46 3.97
C ASP A 82 4.08 10.15 5.14
N PHE A 83 4.22 11.47 5.01
CA PHE A 83 4.85 12.31 6.01
C PHE A 83 3.76 12.99 6.82
N PRO A 84 3.91 13.12 8.15
CA PRO A 84 2.87 13.73 8.96
C PRO A 84 2.66 15.18 8.50
N VAL A 85 1.49 15.44 7.90
CA VAL A 85 1.02 16.79 7.66
C VAL A 85 0.61 17.38 9.01
N PRO A 86 1.06 18.59 9.40
CA PRO A 86 0.63 19.22 10.65
C PRO A 86 -0.89 19.35 10.67
N LYS A 87 -1.58 18.43 11.36
CA LYS A 87 -3.02 18.53 11.56
C LYS A 87 -3.24 19.51 12.71
N ARG A 88 -4.01 20.57 12.46
CA ARG A 88 -4.47 21.54 13.47
C ARG A 88 -5.40 20.96 14.54
N THR A 89 -5.62 19.65 14.54
CA THR A 89 -6.49 18.95 15.49
C THR A 89 -5.68 17.89 16.22
N LYS A 90 -5.72 17.91 17.55
CA LYS A 90 -4.96 17.06 18.47
C LYS A 90 -5.25 15.57 18.23
N SER A 91 -4.51 14.94 17.33
CA SER A 91 -4.22 13.51 17.44
C SER A 91 -3.44 13.28 18.72
N SER A 92 -3.57 12.11 19.34
CA SER A 92 -2.76 11.77 20.50
C SER A 92 -1.28 11.96 20.12
N LEU A 93 -0.53 12.75 20.91
CA LEU A 93 0.87 13.07 20.62
C LEU A 93 1.74 11.79 20.51
N TYR A 94 1.24 10.67 21.05
CA TYR A 94 1.89 9.37 21.06
C TYR A 94 1.98 8.73 19.66
N ASP A 95 0.90 8.77 18.87
CA ASP A 95 0.87 8.21 17.51
C ASP A 95 1.71 9.03 16.50
N VAL A 96 1.96 10.32 16.81
CA VAL A 96 2.74 11.24 15.97
C VAL A 96 4.25 11.05 16.16
N THR A 97 4.68 10.44 17.27
CA THR A 97 6.11 10.34 17.64
C THR A 97 6.80 9.02 17.28
N ILE A 98 6.07 7.99 16.84
CA ILE A 98 6.68 6.72 16.42
C ILE A 98 7.24 6.90 14.99
N ASN A 99 8.55 6.65 14.80
CA ASN A 99 9.26 6.82 13.51
C ASN A 99 9.23 8.24 12.88
N GLU A 100 9.16 9.31 13.68
CA GLU A 100 8.95 10.67 13.15
C GLU A 100 7.63 10.79 12.34
N GLY A 101 6.65 9.91 12.61
CA GLY A 101 5.38 9.84 11.90
C GLY A 101 5.47 9.23 10.49
N ARG A 102 6.51 8.45 10.19
CA ARG A 102 6.67 7.79 8.89
C ARG A 102 5.86 6.49 8.84
N HIS A 103 4.89 6.47 7.93
CA HIS A 103 4.10 5.29 7.55
C HIS A 103 4.08 5.19 6.04
N LEU A 104 3.75 4.01 5.51
CA LEU A 104 3.44 3.88 4.10
C LEU A 104 1.94 4.03 3.92
N GLN A 105 1.54 4.85 2.94
CA GLN A 105 0.16 4.97 2.53
C GLN A 105 0.06 4.83 1.02
N GLY A 106 -1.06 4.28 0.57
CA GLY A 106 -1.29 4.05 -0.85
C GLY A 106 -2.65 3.48 -1.13
N PHE A 107 -2.77 2.78 -2.25
CA PHE A 107 -3.96 2.02 -2.57
C PHE A 107 -3.63 0.55 -2.85
N ALA A 108 -4.60 -0.30 -2.57
CA ALA A 108 -4.62 -1.72 -2.90
C ALA A 108 -5.78 -1.99 -3.84
N LEU A 109 -5.51 -2.68 -4.93
CA LEU A 109 -6.50 -3.18 -5.88
C LEU A 109 -6.58 -4.69 -5.73
N GLN A 110 -7.76 -5.17 -5.36
CA GLN A 110 -8.05 -6.58 -5.12
C GLN A 110 -8.79 -7.16 -6.33
N PRO A 111 -8.31 -8.25 -6.94
CA PRO A 111 -8.91 -8.82 -8.14
C PRO A 111 -10.25 -9.49 -7.84
N PRO A 112 -11.19 -9.50 -8.80
CA PRO A 112 -12.41 -10.30 -8.70
C PRO A 112 -12.06 -11.79 -8.67
N GLY A 113 -12.90 -12.59 -8.01
CA GLY A 113 -12.67 -14.03 -7.88
C GLY A 113 -11.45 -14.37 -7.00
N SER A 114 -11.03 -13.44 -6.15
CA SER A 114 -10.08 -13.67 -5.06
C SER A 114 -10.53 -14.84 -4.17
N ARG A 115 -9.56 -15.50 -3.53
CA ARG A 115 -9.80 -16.56 -2.55
C ARG A 115 -10.24 -16.02 -1.18
N LEU A 116 -10.11 -14.72 -0.93
CA LEU A 116 -10.67 -14.12 0.28
C LEU A 116 -12.19 -14.23 0.25
N ARG A 117 -12.79 -14.60 1.39
CA ARG A 117 -14.25 -14.75 1.51
C ARG A 117 -14.90 -13.49 2.09
N GLU A 118 -14.08 -12.69 2.74
CA GLU A 118 -14.34 -11.40 3.33
C GLU A 118 -13.71 -10.27 2.51
N SER A 119 -14.12 -9.03 2.75
CA SER A 119 -13.50 -7.85 2.18
C SER A 119 -12.07 -7.65 2.73
N LEU A 120 -11.26 -6.86 2.04
CA LEU A 120 -9.84 -6.71 2.39
C LEU A 120 -9.63 -6.04 3.76
N ASP A 121 -10.50 -5.09 4.09
CA ASP A 121 -10.54 -4.41 5.39
C ASP A 121 -10.83 -5.40 6.52
N ASP A 122 -11.89 -6.20 6.39
CA ASP A 122 -12.23 -7.25 7.34
C ASP A 122 -11.10 -8.29 7.47
N HIS A 123 -10.47 -8.67 6.35
CA HIS A 123 -9.35 -9.61 6.34
C HIS A 123 -8.17 -9.12 7.19
N PHE A 124 -7.75 -7.86 7.01
CA PHE A 124 -6.64 -7.32 7.78
C PHE A 124 -6.99 -7.17 9.26
N VAL A 125 -8.22 -6.77 9.59
CA VAL A 125 -8.68 -6.70 10.99
C VAL A 125 -8.61 -8.08 11.65
N ALA A 126 -9.11 -9.12 10.98
CA ALA A 126 -9.15 -10.48 11.52
C ALA A 126 -7.77 -11.16 11.58
N HIS A 127 -6.88 -10.83 10.65
CA HIS A 127 -5.60 -11.53 10.45
C HIS A 127 -4.37 -10.65 10.67
N GLN A 128 -4.49 -9.60 11.48
CA GLN A 128 -3.42 -8.62 11.70
C GLN A 128 -2.08 -9.27 12.09
N THR A 129 -2.10 -10.29 12.94
CA THR A 129 -0.91 -11.02 13.42
C THR A 129 -0.23 -11.87 12.34
N LEU A 130 -0.90 -12.16 11.21
CA LEU A 130 -0.27 -12.82 10.07
C LEU A 130 0.71 -11.87 9.36
N TYR A 131 0.38 -10.58 9.33
CA TYR A 131 1.11 -9.56 8.59
C TYR A 131 2.06 -8.76 9.48
N ALA A 132 1.58 -8.30 10.63
CA ALA A 132 2.32 -7.53 11.62
C ALA A 132 2.71 -8.42 12.81
N ARG A 133 3.84 -9.13 12.68
CA ARG A 133 4.37 -10.01 13.72
C ARG A 133 5.81 -9.63 14.06
N GLN A 134 6.17 -9.75 15.34
CA GLN A 134 7.55 -9.64 15.77
C GLN A 134 8.41 -10.76 15.14
N PRO A 135 9.69 -10.50 14.81
CA PRO A 135 10.45 -9.26 15.05
C PRO A 135 10.37 -8.24 13.89
N HIS A 136 9.39 -8.35 12.99
CA HIS A 136 9.28 -7.46 11.84
C HIS A 136 8.79 -6.05 12.24
N PRO A 137 9.21 -5.00 11.52
CA PRO A 137 8.91 -3.63 11.91
C PRO A 137 7.45 -3.23 11.73
N LEU A 138 6.70 -3.78 10.78
CA LEU A 138 5.27 -3.48 10.59
C LEU A 138 4.48 -3.86 11.85
N CYS A 139 3.76 -2.89 12.40
CA CYS A 139 2.88 -3.08 13.57
C CYS A 139 1.39 -3.03 13.21
N LEU A 140 1.02 -2.27 12.17
CA LEU A 140 -0.36 -2.15 11.71
C LEU A 140 -0.45 -2.19 10.18
N ILE A 141 -1.43 -2.91 9.66
CA ILE A 141 -1.88 -2.79 8.27
C ILE A 141 -3.40 -2.61 8.30
N ARG A 142 -3.89 -1.67 7.51
CA ARG A 142 -5.33 -1.41 7.38
C ARG A 142 -5.64 -1.18 5.90
N ALA A 143 -6.77 -1.72 5.48
CA ALA A 143 -7.43 -1.35 4.25
C ALA A 143 -8.73 -0.62 4.60
N ASP A 144 -9.04 0.46 3.87
CA ASP A 144 -10.31 1.16 3.98
C ASP A 144 -10.94 1.23 2.56
N PRO A 145 -12.16 0.71 2.33
CA PRO A 145 -12.73 0.60 0.99
C PRO A 145 -12.98 1.96 0.33
N ILE A 146 -12.66 2.06 -0.96
CA ILE A 146 -12.95 3.24 -1.78
C ILE A 146 -14.34 3.04 -2.39
N THR A 147 -15.34 3.62 -1.75
CA THR A 147 -16.73 3.23 -2.00
C THR A 147 -17.37 3.88 -3.21
N ARG A 148 -16.89 5.02 -3.75
CA ARG A 148 -17.66 5.75 -4.78
C ARG A 148 -16.90 6.45 -5.91
N THR A 149 -15.60 6.72 -5.81
CA THR A 149 -14.88 7.42 -6.89
C THR A 149 -13.40 6.98 -7.01
N PRO A 150 -12.94 6.52 -8.20
CA PRO A 150 -11.53 6.29 -8.49
C PRO A 150 -10.65 7.48 -8.11
N GLU A 151 -11.17 8.69 -8.32
CA GLU A 151 -10.52 9.96 -8.02
C GLU A 151 -10.09 10.05 -6.55
N ARG A 152 -10.85 9.50 -5.59
CA ARG A 152 -10.46 9.53 -4.17
C ARG A 152 -9.29 8.62 -3.83
N ALA A 153 -9.22 7.44 -4.46
CA ALA A 153 -8.08 6.53 -4.28
C ALA A 153 -6.76 7.21 -4.68
N VAL A 154 -6.90 7.96 -5.75
CA VAL A 154 -5.81 8.54 -6.50
C VAL A 154 -5.40 9.88 -5.88
N GLU A 155 -6.36 10.69 -5.39
CA GLU A 155 -6.15 11.86 -4.53
C GLU A 155 -5.27 11.59 -3.30
N TYR A 156 -5.38 10.41 -2.68
CA TYR A 156 -4.55 10.03 -1.53
C TYR A 156 -3.08 9.86 -1.91
N LEU A 157 -2.79 9.10 -2.98
CA LEU A 157 -1.43 8.99 -3.52
C LEU A 157 -0.88 10.38 -3.91
N PHE A 158 -1.75 11.24 -4.43
CA PHE A 158 -1.38 12.55 -4.93
C PHE A 158 -1.18 13.60 -3.88
N LYS A 159 -1.81 13.46 -2.72
CA LYS A 159 -1.54 14.37 -1.61
C LYS A 159 -0.06 14.35 -1.25
N SER A 160 0.53 13.16 -1.28
CA SER A 160 1.93 12.92 -0.97
C SER A 160 2.83 13.39 -2.13
N LEU A 161 2.50 13.09 -3.39
CA LEU A 161 3.24 13.56 -4.58
C LEU A 161 3.18 15.09 -4.79
N LYS A 162 1.98 15.70 -4.65
CA LYS A 162 1.77 17.15 -4.83
C LYS A 162 2.45 17.99 -3.76
N SER A 163 2.77 17.40 -2.59
CA SER A 163 3.52 18.09 -1.54
C SER A 163 4.99 18.35 -1.90
N GLY A 164 5.50 17.74 -2.98
CA GLY A 164 6.88 17.87 -3.44
C GLY A 164 7.92 17.19 -2.52
N ARG A 165 7.45 16.34 -1.59
CA ARG A 165 8.29 15.68 -0.57
C ARG A 165 8.71 14.26 -0.93
N ILE A 166 8.31 13.79 -2.09
CA ILE A 166 8.46 12.40 -2.54
C ILE A 166 9.03 12.45 -3.95
N GLU A 167 10.14 11.76 -4.15
CA GLU A 167 10.67 11.51 -5.49
C GLU A 167 10.01 10.25 -6.07
N THR A 168 10.00 10.12 -7.39
CA THR A 168 9.39 8.95 -8.06
C THR A 168 9.94 7.62 -7.53
N ASP A 169 11.21 7.61 -7.09
CA ASP A 169 11.92 6.44 -6.55
C ASP A 169 11.43 5.99 -5.16
N ASP A 170 10.62 6.81 -4.49
CA ASP A 170 10.01 6.48 -3.20
C ASP A 170 8.70 5.69 -3.36
N ILE A 171 8.12 5.65 -4.57
CA ILE A 171 6.90 4.90 -4.86
C ILE A 171 7.22 3.40 -4.95
N VAL A 172 6.50 2.60 -4.18
CA VAL A 172 6.58 1.14 -4.16
C VAL A 172 5.35 0.56 -4.85
N ILE A 173 5.57 -0.12 -5.98
CA ILE A 173 4.53 -0.82 -6.74
C ILE A 173 4.71 -2.33 -6.52
N LEU A 174 3.66 -3.06 -6.15
CA LEU A 174 3.71 -4.51 -5.90
C LEU A 174 2.55 -5.24 -6.60
N PRO A 175 2.81 -6.36 -7.29
CA PRO A 175 4.13 -6.91 -7.58
C PRO A 175 4.84 -6.06 -8.65
N ARG A 176 6.17 -5.86 -8.58
CA ARG A 176 6.92 -5.29 -9.73
C ARG A 176 7.09 -6.33 -10.82
N SER A 177 7.21 -7.60 -10.43
CA SER A 177 7.11 -8.75 -11.33
C SER A 177 6.62 -10.00 -10.58
N GLN A 178 6.13 -11.01 -11.31
CA GLN A 178 5.74 -12.30 -10.71
C GLN A 178 6.89 -13.02 -10.01
N TRP A 179 8.13 -12.75 -10.43
CA TRP A 179 9.35 -13.37 -9.88
C TRP A 179 9.73 -12.83 -8.50
N GLU A 180 9.10 -11.75 -8.03
CA GLU A 180 9.32 -11.23 -6.68
C GLU A 180 8.51 -11.96 -5.59
N LEU A 181 7.70 -12.94 -6.00
CA LEU A 181 6.81 -13.68 -5.10
C LEU A 181 7.40 -15.03 -4.64
N THR A 182 8.66 -15.29 -4.94
CA THR A 182 9.47 -16.43 -4.44
C THR A 182 10.17 -16.09 -3.13
#